data_AF-A0A379WQG7-F1
#
_entry.id   AF-A0A379WQG7-F1
#
_cell.length_a   1.000
_cell.length_b   1.000
_cell.length_c   1.000
_cell.angle_alpha   90.00
_cell.angle_beta   90.00
_cell.angle_gamma   90.00
#
_symmetry.space_group_name_H-M   'P 1'
#
loop_
_entity.id
_entity.type
_entity.pdbx_description
1 polymer ?
#
loop_
_entity_poly.entity_id
_entity_poly.type
_entity_poly.pdbx_seq_one_letter_code
_entity_poly.pdbx_strand_id
1 'polypeptide(L)' 'MEITLQAAEKLTGEGHNVRVVSLPSTDIFDAQDEAYRESVLPAHVIARVAGGGRYSRLLV' A
#
# COMPACT_ATOMS: atom_id res chain seq x y z
N MET A 1 -4.28 -0.06 -11.49
CA MET A 1 -3.57 -1.14 -10.77
C MET A 1 -2.25 -1.50 -11.42
N GLU A 2 -2.12 -1.39 -12.75
CA GLU A 2 -0.92 -1.82 -13.47
C GLU A 2 0.37 -1.11 -13.01
N ILE A 3 0.32 0.21 -12.79
CA ILE A 3 1.51 1.00 -12.42
C ILE A 3 2.09 0.59 -11.05
N THR A 4 1.23 0.34 -10.06
CA THR A 4 1.70 -0.03 -8.71
C THR A 4 2.25 -1.46 -8.67
N LEU A 5 1.71 -2.36 -9.49
CA LEU A 5 2.23 -3.72 -9.62
C LEU A 5 3.59 -3.72 -10.32
N GLN A 6 3.73 -3.00 -11.44
CA GLN A 6 5.01 -2.86 -12.14
C GLN A 6 6.10 -2.20 -11.26
N ALA A 7 5.72 -1.21 -10.45
CA ALA A 7 6.65 -0.60 -9.48
C ALA A 7 7.07 -1.60 -8.40
N ALA A 8 6.13 -2.40 -7.88
CA ALA A 8 6.44 -3.43 -6.89
C ALA A 8 7.39 -4.50 -7.45
N GLU A 9 7.17 -4.95 -8.69
CA GLU A 9 8.05 -5.92 -9.35
C GLU A 9 9.48 -5.39 -9.49
N LYS A 10 9.65 -4.13 -9.91
CA LYS A 10 10.98 -3.51 -10.03
C LYS A 10 11.69 -3.40 -8.69
N LEU A 11 11.02 -2.86 -7.67
CA LEU A 11 11.57 -2.70 -6.33
C LEU A 11 11.89 -4.04 -5.67
N THR A 12 11.05 -5.06 -5.90
CA THR A 12 11.33 -6.43 -5.44
C THR A 12 12.58 -6.99 -6.12
N GLY A 13 12.77 -6.72 -7.42
CA GLY A 13 14.00 -7.06 -8.15
C GLY A 13 15.26 -6.36 -7.62
N GLU A 14 15.11 -5.18 -7.03
CA GLU A 14 16.18 -4.43 -6.36
C GLU A 14 16.44 -4.91 -4.91
N GLY A 15 15.66 -5.88 -4.41
CA GLY A 15 15.82 -6.47 -3.09
C GLY A 15 14.97 -5.82 -1.99
N HIS A 16 14.02 -4.95 -2.35
CA HIS A 16 13.08 -4.35 -1.40
C HIS A 16 11.85 -5.24 -1.18
N ASN A 17 11.38 -5.33 0.07
CA ASN A 17 10.17 -6.09 0.40
C ASN A 17 8.93 -5.23 0.20
N VAL A 18 8.28 -5.37 -0.95
CA VAL A 18 7.15 -4.50 -1.32
C VAL A 18 5.81 -5.19 -1.17
N ARG A 19 4.82 -4.47 -0.63
CA ARG A 19 3.42 -4.90 -0.50
C ARG A 19 2.49 -3.92 -1.21
N VAL A 20 1.71 -4.42 -2.17
CA VAL A 20 0.67 -3.63 -2.84
C VAL A 20 -0.65 -3.81 -2.12
N VAL A 21 -1.28 -2.71 -1.70
CA VAL A 21 -2.59 -2.72 -1.06
C VAL A 21 -3.59 -1.94 -1.92
N SER A 22 -4.71 -2.60 -2.25
CA SER A 22 -5.85 -1.92 -2.86
C SER A 22 -6.63 -1.16 -1.77
N LEU A 23 -6.73 0.16 -1.91
CA LEU A 23 -7.45 1.05 -1.00
C LEU A 23 -8.49 1.84 -1.80
N PRO A 24 -9.69 1.27 -2.03
CA PRO A 24 -10.71 1.90 -2.86
C PRO A 24 -11.37 3.14 -2.22
N SER A 25 -11.25 3.30 -0.91
CA SER A 25 -11.69 4.51 -0.22
C SER A 25 -10.90 4.64 1.07
N THR A 26 -10.24 5.79 1.25
CA THR A 26 -9.52 6.10 2.49
C THR A 26 -10.47 6.30 3.65
N ASP A 27 -11.64 6.89 3.40
CA ASP A 27 -12.63 7.19 4.45
C ASP A 27 -13.19 5.90 5.06
N ILE A 28 -13.48 4.91 4.22
CA ILE A 28 -13.94 3.58 4.68
C ILE A 28 -12.81 2.88 5.45
N PHE A 29 -11.56 2.98 4.98
CA PHE A 29 -10.40 2.39 5.63
C PHE A 29 -10.13 3.00 7.01
N ASP A 30 -10.22 4.32 7.14
CA ASP A 30 -9.99 5.02 8.40
C ASP A 30 -11.11 4.82 9.41
N ALA A 31 -12.32 4.46 8.95
CA ALA A 31 -13.43 4.05 9.79
C ALA A 31 -13.34 2.60 10.31
N GLN A 32 -12.38 1.80 9.84
CA GLN A 32 -12.15 0.45 10.36
C GLN A 32 -11.45 0.47 11.72
N ASP A 33 -11.49 -0.65 12.43
CA ASP A 33 -10.79 -0.83 13.69
C ASP A 33 -9.26 -0.74 13.54
N GLU A 34 -8.60 -0.38 14.64
CA GLU A 34 -7.15 -0.20 14.67
C GLU A 34 -6.38 -1.48 14.33
N ALA A 35 -6.88 -2.65 14.73
CA ALA A 35 -6.24 -3.92 14.42
C ALA A 35 -6.26 -4.21 12.91
N TYR A 36 -7.38 -3.94 12.23
CA TYR A 36 -7.47 -4.01 10.77
C TYR A 36 -6.52 -3.01 10.11
N ARG A 37 -6.51 -1.76 10.56
CA ARG A 37 -5.64 -0.71 10.00
C ARG A 37 -4.16 -1.06 10.15
N GLU A 38 -3.74 -1.60 11.29
CA GLU A 38 -2.36 -2.04 11.53
C GLU A 38 -1.99 -3.29 10.71
N SER A 39 -2.95 -4.19 10.48
CA SER A 39 -2.71 -5.36 9.60
C SER A 39 -2.51 -4.99 8.13
N VAL A 40 -3.10 -3.87 7.70
CA VAL A 40 -3.08 -3.40 6.31
C VAL A 40 -1.97 -2.39 6.07
N LEU A 41 -1.85 -1.37 6.92
CA LEU A 41 -0.83 -0.32 6.87
C LEU A 41 -0.07 -0.25 8.23
N PRO A 42 0.82 -1.21 8.53
CA PRO A 42 1.51 -1.27 9.81
C PRO A 42 2.31 0.01 10.09
N ALA A 43 2.18 0.60 11.28
CA ALA A 43 2.80 1.87 11.63
C ALA A 43 4.33 1.87 11.52
N HIS A 44 4.97 0.71 11.70
CA HIS A 44 6.42 0.55 11.57
C HIS A 44 6.92 0.69 10.11
N VAL A 45 6.04 0.54 9.12
CA VAL A 45 6.37 0.74 7.70
C VAL A 45 6.13 2.20 7.34
N ILE A 46 7.21 2.99 7.36
CA ILE A 46 7.16 4.44 7.07
C ILE A 46 7.23 4.76 5.57
N ALA A 47 7.80 3.87 4.75
CA ALA A 47 7.91 4.07 3.31
C ALA A 47 6.60 3.69 2.62
N ARG A 48 5.79 4.71 2.30
CA ARG A 48 4.47 4.53 1.67
C ARG A 48 4.34 5.42 0.46
N VAL A 49 3.91 4.86 -0.67
CA VAL A 49 3.70 5.58 -1.92
C VAL A 49 2.26 5.41 -2.37
N ALA A 50 1.53 6.50 -2.55
CA ALA A 50 0.21 6.45 -3.16
C ALA A 50 0.35 6.63 -4.68
N GLY A 51 -0.06 5.63 -5.47
CA GLY A 51 -0.13 5.78 -6.92
C GLY A 51 -1.38 6.56 -7.27
N GLY A 52 -1.28 7.65 -8.03
CA GLY A 52 -2.37 8.60 -8.34
C GLY A 52 -3.58 8.05 -9.14
N GLY A 53 -3.75 6.73 -9.22
CA GLY A 53 -5.01 6.11 -9.60
C GLY A 53 -5.93 6.03 -8.38
N ARG A 54 -7.22 6.25 -8.59
CA ARG A 54 -8.26 6.44 -7.54
C ARG A 54 -8.25 5.47 -6.35
N TYR A 55 -7.54 4.33 -6.38
CA TYR A 55 -7.80 3.19 -5.49
C TYR A 55 -6.59 2.35 -5.01
N SER A 56 -5.34 2.82 -5.03
CA SER A 56 -4.18 1.96 -4.66
C SER A 56 -3.04 2.66 -3.91
N ARG A 57 -2.53 2.03 -2.85
CA ARG A 57 -1.34 2.46 -2.09
C ARG A 57 -0.29 1.32 -2.07
N LEU A 58 0.93 1.68 -2.42
CA LEU A 58 2.12 0.84 -2.34
C LEU A 58 2.76 1.04 -0.96
N LEU A 59 3.05 -0.05 -0.26
CA LEU A 59 3.89 -0.07 0.93
C LEU A 59 5.22 -0.69 0.54
N VAL A 60 6.33 0.00 0.84
CA VAL A 60 7.70 -0.47 0.60
C VAL A 60 8.36 -0.74 1.95
#